data_AF-A0A968GXU1-F1
#
_entry.id   AF-A0A968GXU1-F1
#
_cell.length_a   1.000
_cell.length_b   1.000
_cell.length_c   1.000
_cell.angle_alpha   90.00
_cell.angle_beta   90.00
_cell.angle_gamma   90.00
#
_symmetry.space_group_name_H-M   'P 1'
#
loop_
_entity.id
_entity.type
_entity.pdbx_description
1 polymer ?
#
loop_
_entity_poly.entity_id
_entity_poly.type
_entity_poly.pdbx_seq_one_letter_code
_entity_poly.pdbx_strand_id
1 'polypeptide(L)'
;MGDAIGQLFQGLLDLLAPIIMPDWGELVGLLPVFLLVGVVGPILTLLVLGWALYVLFRPRDRIAYTEPEPTAARIVDGAPAYPAGEPYCAFDRLVYPPGATECRRCGRDLAVICPKCGTGRPAHLDTCGTCGLVLRINPRAVAPPRAAPPPGGAAIA
;
A
#
# COMPACT_ATOMS: atom_id res chain seq x y z
N MET A 1 -43.89 55.83 -56.32
CA MET A 1 -44.03 55.86 -54.84
C MET A 1 -43.64 54.53 -54.18
N GLY A 2 -43.79 53.37 -54.85
CA GLY A 2 -43.33 52.08 -54.29
C GLY A 2 -41.82 51.96 -54.09
N ASP A 3 -41.00 52.54 -54.98
CA ASP A 3 -39.55 52.31 -54.98
C ASP A 3 -38.81 52.96 -53.79
N ALA A 4 -39.27 54.13 -53.35
CA ALA A 4 -38.69 54.82 -52.18
C ALA A 4 -38.96 54.08 -50.87
N ILE A 5 -40.13 53.45 -50.75
CA ILE A 5 -40.48 52.62 -49.59
C ILE A 5 -39.66 51.33 -49.61
N GLY A 6 -39.46 50.73 -50.78
CA GLY A 6 -38.58 49.58 -50.97
C GLY A 6 -37.14 49.86 -50.52
N GLN A 7 -36.56 50.99 -50.94
CA GLN A 7 -35.19 51.37 -50.54
C GLN A 7 -35.04 51.61 -49.03
N LEU A 8 -36.03 52.26 -48.40
CA LEU A 8 -36.05 52.45 -46.94
C LEU A 8 -36.16 51.13 -46.18
N PHE A 9 -36.98 50.21 -46.68
CA PHE A 9 -37.15 48.89 -46.09
C PHE A 9 -35.89 48.03 -46.25
N GLN A 10 -35.24 48.09 -47.41
CA GLN A 10 -33.96 47.41 -47.65
C GLN A 10 -32.86 47.91 -46.71
N GLY A 11 -32.73 49.24 -46.56
CA GLY A 11 -31.74 49.84 -45.65
C GLY A 11 -32.00 49.51 -44.18
N LEU A 12 -33.27 49.39 -43.77
CA LEU A 12 -33.64 48.92 -42.44
C LEU A 12 -33.25 47.45 -42.24
N LEU A 13 -33.49 46.60 -43.23
CA LEU A 13 -33.11 45.19 -43.18
C LEU A 13 -31.58 45.02 -43.11
N ASP A 14 -30.80 45.77 -43.87
CA ASP A 14 -29.33 45.69 -43.82
C ASP A 14 -28.77 46.14 -42.46
N LEU A 15 -29.45 47.06 -41.77
CA LEU A 15 -29.05 47.55 -40.45
C LEU A 15 -29.40 46.55 -39.33
N LEU A 16 -30.52 45.83 -39.46
CA LEU A 16 -30.94 44.81 -38.49
C LEU A 16 -30.40 43.40 -38.79
N ALA A 17 -30.02 43.09 -40.03
CA ALA A 17 -29.49 41.79 -40.44
C ALA A 17 -28.31 41.30 -39.57
N PRO A 18 -27.25 42.09 -39.27
CA PRO A 18 -26.14 41.62 -38.46
C PRO A 18 -26.50 41.41 -36.98
N ILE A 19 -27.58 42.03 -36.49
CA ILE A 19 -28.07 41.91 -35.11
C ILE A 19 -28.96 40.67 -34.96
N ILE A 20 -29.79 40.38 -35.97
CA ILE A 20 -30.76 39.27 -35.96
C ILE A 20 -30.12 37.96 -36.48
N MET A 21 -29.21 38.06 -37.44
CA MET A 21 -28.44 36.95 -38.01
C MET A 21 -26.94 37.22 -37.85
N PRO A 22 -26.40 37.22 -36.61
CA PRO A 22 -24.96 37.16 -36.43
C PRO A 22 -24.45 35.86 -37.07
N ASP A 23 -23.18 35.83 -37.47
CA ASP A 23 -22.55 34.65 -38.08
C ASP A 23 -22.44 33.52 -37.04
N TRP A 24 -23.53 32.75 -36.89
CA TRP A 24 -23.62 31.63 -35.97
C TRP A 24 -22.66 30.49 -36.35
N GLY A 25 -22.18 30.47 -37.59
CA GLY A 25 -21.21 29.50 -38.08
C GLY A 25 -19.88 29.63 -37.35
N GLU A 26 -19.41 30.85 -37.13
CA GLU A 26 -18.18 31.11 -36.38
C GLU A 26 -18.34 30.70 -34.90
N LEU A 27 -19.50 31.00 -34.30
CA LEU A 27 -19.82 30.63 -32.92
C LEU A 27 -19.92 29.10 -32.73
N VAL A 28 -20.56 28.40 -33.67
CA VAL A 28 -20.64 26.93 -33.70
C VAL A 28 -19.26 26.31 -33.95
N GLY A 29 -18.42 26.95 -34.76
CA GLY A 29 -17.02 26.55 -34.96
C GLY A 29 -16.17 26.62 -33.68
N LEU A 30 -16.52 27.52 -32.74
CA LEU A 30 -15.87 27.68 -31.44
C LEU A 30 -16.47 26.79 -30.34
N LEU A 31 -17.62 26.17 -30.57
CA LEU A 31 -18.30 25.29 -29.64
C LEU A 31 -17.41 24.14 -29.11
N PRO A 32 -16.56 23.48 -29.93
CA PRO A 32 -15.61 22.47 -29.44
C PRO A 32 -14.63 23.03 -28.40
N VAL A 33 -14.18 24.28 -28.57
CA VAL A 33 -13.26 24.95 -27.64
C VAL A 33 -13.96 25.25 -26.33
N PHE A 34 -15.19 25.76 -26.38
CA PHE A 34 -16.00 25.99 -25.18
C PHE A 34 -16.30 24.69 -24.42
N LEU A 35 -16.53 23.59 -25.13
CA LEU A 35 -16.74 22.27 -24.51
C LEU A 35 -15.46 21.76 -23.85
N LEU A 36 -14.32 21.90 -24.52
CA LEU A 36 -13.02 21.51 -23.97
C LEU A 36 -12.66 22.29 -22.72
N VAL A 37 -12.81 23.61 -22.75
CA VAL A 37 -12.43 24.48 -21.62
C VAL A 37 -13.48 24.48 -20.52
N GLY A 38 -14.76 24.50 -20.87
CA GLY A 38 -15.87 24.63 -19.93
C GLY A 38 -16.32 23.32 -19.30
N VAL A 39 -16.09 22.17 -19.95
CA VAL A 39 -16.57 20.86 -19.46
C VAL A 39 -15.41 19.89 -19.27
N VAL A 40 -14.64 19.63 -20.32
CA VAL A 40 -13.58 18.60 -20.27
C VAL A 40 -12.47 18.98 -19.29
N GLY A 41 -12.01 20.23 -19.33
CA GLY A 41 -10.98 20.76 -18.44
C GLY A 41 -11.36 20.61 -16.95
N PRO A 42 -12.53 21.10 -16.53
CA PRO A 42 -13.02 20.93 -15.15
C PRO A 42 -13.19 19.47 -14.74
N ILE A 43 -13.73 18.60 -15.61
CA ILE A 43 -13.88 17.18 -15.32
C ILE A 43 -12.51 16.54 -15.05
N LEU A 44 -11.53 16.76 -15.92
CA LEU A 44 -10.18 16.24 -15.74
C LEU A 44 -9.53 16.79 -14.48
N THR A 45 -9.72 18.08 -14.20
CA THR A 45 -9.19 18.72 -12.99
C THR A 45 -9.78 18.08 -11.72
N LEU A 46 -11.09 17.87 -11.67
CA LEU A 46 -11.76 17.21 -10.53
C LEU A 46 -11.32 15.75 -10.38
N LEU A 47 -11.12 15.04 -11.49
CA LEU A 47 -10.67 13.65 -11.47
C LEU A 47 -9.25 13.55 -10.90
N VAL A 48 -8.34 14.40 -11.37
CA VAL A 48 -6.96 14.46 -10.86
C VAL A 48 -6.94 14.88 -9.39
N LEU A 49 -7.72 15.90 -9.02
CA LEU A 49 -7.80 16.36 -7.63
C LEU A 49 -8.37 15.26 -6.72
N GLY A 50 -9.46 14.62 -7.13
CA GLY A 50 -10.07 13.51 -6.40
C GLY A 50 -9.11 12.33 -6.22
N TRP A 51 -8.37 11.99 -7.27
CA TRP A 51 -7.32 10.97 -7.18
C TRP A 51 -6.18 11.37 -6.24
N ALA A 52 -5.70 12.62 -6.32
CA ALA A 52 -4.65 13.12 -5.45
C ALA A 52 -5.07 13.10 -3.98
N LEU A 53 -6.30 13.58 -3.69
CA LEU A 53 -6.89 13.52 -2.35
C LEU A 53 -7.02 12.08 -1.88
N TYR A 54 -7.50 11.17 -2.73
CA TYR A 54 -7.60 9.74 -2.41
C TYR A 54 -6.24 9.15 -2.02
N VAL A 55 -5.18 9.41 -2.80
CA VAL A 55 -3.83 8.92 -2.50
C VAL A 55 -3.27 9.52 -1.22
N LEU A 56 -3.50 10.83 -1.00
CA LEU A 56 -3.00 11.53 0.18
C LEU A 56 -3.67 11.07 1.47
N PHE A 57 -4.99 10.84 1.42
CA PHE A 57 -5.79 10.44 2.57
C PHE A 57 -5.94 8.93 2.70
N ARG A 58 -5.40 8.14 1.77
CA ARG A 58 -5.46 6.68 1.87
C ARG A 58 -4.85 6.25 3.21
N PRO A 59 -5.61 5.56 4.08
CA PRO A 59 -5.04 5.04 5.31
C PRO A 59 -3.93 4.06 4.93
N ARG A 60 -2.72 4.31 5.45
CA ARG A 60 -1.62 3.37 5.31
C ARG A 60 -2.00 2.11 6.06
N ASP A 61 -2.17 1.00 5.34
CA ASP A 61 -2.35 -0.32 5.94
C ASP A 61 -1.14 -0.61 6.82
N ARG A 62 -1.32 -0.43 8.13
CA ARG A 62 -0.31 -0.82 9.11
C ARG A 62 -0.38 -2.32 9.22
N ILE A 63 0.62 -2.98 8.66
CA ILE A 63 0.83 -4.41 8.86
C ILE A 63 1.08 -4.59 10.37
N ALA A 64 0.13 -5.21 11.06
CA ALA A 64 0.30 -5.59 12.45
C ALA A 64 1.41 -6.66 12.50
N TYR A 65 2.54 -6.32 13.11
CA TYR A 65 3.61 -7.27 13.34
C TYR A 65 3.20 -8.19 14.49
N THR A 66 2.68 -9.36 14.16
CA THR A 66 2.48 -10.41 15.15
C THR A 66 3.83 -11.04 15.47
N GLU A 67 4.20 -11.06 16.74
CA GLU A 67 5.42 -11.73 17.17
C GLU A 67 5.32 -13.23 16.83
N PRO A 68 6.35 -13.86 16.21
CA PRO A 68 6.24 -15.26 15.81
C PRO A 68 6.01 -16.13 17.05
N GLU A 69 5.05 -17.03 16.96
CA GLU A 69 4.75 -17.95 18.06
C GLU A 69 5.88 -18.99 18.18
N PRO A 70 6.32 -19.36 19.40
CA PRO A 70 7.32 -20.41 19.58
C PRO A 70 6.82 -21.73 18.96
N THR A 71 7.71 -22.38 18.21
CA THR A 71 7.41 -23.65 17.53
C THR A 71 7.96 -24.82 18.34
N ALA A 72 7.31 -25.98 18.28
CA ALA A 72 7.85 -27.18 18.91
C ALA A 72 9.12 -27.64 18.19
N ALA A 73 10.14 -28.00 18.96
CA ALA A 73 11.39 -28.52 18.41
C ALA A 73 11.12 -29.80 17.62
N ARG A 74 11.73 -29.91 16.44
CA ARG A 74 11.60 -31.11 15.61
C ARG A 74 12.28 -32.28 16.31
N ILE A 75 11.61 -33.43 16.40
CA ILE A 75 12.22 -34.64 16.94
C ILE A 75 12.96 -35.38 15.83
N VAL A 76 14.24 -35.69 16.06
CA VAL A 76 15.10 -36.47 15.18
C VAL A 76 15.73 -37.58 16.03
N ASP A 77 15.61 -38.83 15.59
CA ASP A 77 16.15 -40.01 16.29
C ASP A 77 15.74 -40.12 17.77
N GLY A 78 14.52 -39.69 18.09
CA GLY A 78 13.96 -39.73 19.46
C GLY A 78 14.42 -38.57 20.37
N ALA A 79 15.26 -37.66 19.88
CA ALA A 79 15.72 -36.47 20.61
C ALA A 79 15.23 -35.17 19.95
N PRO A 80 14.99 -34.09 20.71
CA PRO A 80 14.69 -32.79 20.12
C PRO A 80 15.94 -32.22 19.42
N ALA A 81 15.79 -31.93 18.13
CA ALA A 81 16.80 -31.25 17.33
C ALA A 81 16.53 -29.75 17.33
N TYR A 82 17.54 -28.98 17.74
CA TYR A 82 17.48 -27.53 17.81
C TYR A 82 18.30 -26.90 16.67
N PRO A 83 17.74 -25.93 15.92
CA PRO A 83 18.45 -25.24 14.86
C PRO A 83 19.57 -24.35 15.41
N ALA A 84 20.69 -24.27 14.67
CA ALA A 84 21.79 -23.39 15.02
C ALA A 84 21.44 -21.92 14.80
N GLY A 85 21.80 -21.06 15.76
CA GLY A 85 21.55 -19.62 15.71
C GLY A 85 20.16 -19.17 16.18
N GLU A 86 19.24 -20.09 16.49
CA GLU A 86 17.91 -19.78 17.03
C GLU A 86 17.83 -20.10 18.54
N PRO A 87 17.16 -19.25 19.33
CA PRO A 87 16.93 -19.52 20.75
C PRO A 87 16.00 -20.71 20.97
N TYR A 88 16.30 -21.56 21.94
CA TYR A 88 15.45 -22.70 22.29
C TYR A 88 15.41 -22.97 23.79
N CYS A 89 14.31 -23.57 24.24
CA CYS A 89 14.14 -24.11 25.58
C CYS A 89 14.34 -25.63 25.55
N ALA A 90 15.37 -26.12 26.23
CA ALA A 90 15.65 -27.55 26.35
C ALA A 90 14.57 -28.31 27.15
N PHE A 91 13.95 -27.64 28.13
CA PHE A 91 12.96 -28.23 29.04
C PHE A 91 11.59 -28.40 28.37
N ASP A 92 11.05 -27.32 27.80
CA ASP A 92 9.74 -27.33 27.15
C ASP A 92 9.79 -27.81 25.70
N ARG A 93 11.00 -28.06 25.15
CA ARG A 93 11.25 -28.45 23.76
C ARG A 93 10.63 -27.47 22.76
N LEU A 94 10.83 -26.17 23.00
CA LEU A 94 10.35 -25.08 22.16
C LEU A 94 11.52 -24.35 21.49
N VAL A 95 11.33 -23.97 20.24
CA VAL A 95 12.21 -23.09 19.47
C VAL A 95 11.52 -21.74 19.36
N TYR A 96 12.22 -20.70 19.79
CA TYR A 96 11.74 -19.33 19.81
C TYR A 96 12.28 -18.54 18.62
N PRO A 97 11.55 -17.49 18.20
CA PRO A 97 12.07 -16.61 17.18
C PRO A 97 13.37 -15.92 17.60
N PRO A 98 14.15 -15.46 16.61
CA PRO A 98 15.35 -14.67 16.82
C PRO A 98 15.08 -13.48 17.77
N GLY A 99 15.89 -13.33 18.82
CA GLY A 99 15.83 -12.18 19.76
C GLY A 99 15.15 -12.49 21.09
N ALA A 100 14.49 -13.65 21.24
CA ALA A 100 13.99 -14.08 22.53
C ALA A 100 15.14 -14.52 23.46
N THR A 101 15.11 -14.08 24.72
CA THR A 101 16.12 -14.44 25.75
C THR A 101 15.58 -15.37 26.83
N GLU A 102 14.26 -15.40 27.02
CA GLU A 102 13.61 -16.14 28.12
C GLU A 102 12.42 -16.96 27.60
N CYS A 103 12.23 -18.15 28.18
CA CYS A 103 11.09 -19.01 27.87
C CYS A 103 9.81 -18.49 28.52
N ARG A 104 8.83 -18.09 27.71
CA ARG A 104 7.51 -17.63 28.19
C ARG A 104 6.69 -18.68 28.96
N ARG A 105 7.05 -19.98 28.86
CA ARG A 105 6.33 -21.08 29.51
C ARG A 105 6.87 -21.41 30.90
N CYS A 106 8.20 -21.43 31.06
CA CYS A 106 8.85 -21.86 32.30
C CYS A 106 9.74 -20.81 32.96
N GLY A 107 9.94 -19.64 32.34
CA GLY A 107 10.74 -18.53 32.87
C GLY A 107 12.25 -18.78 32.92
N ARG A 108 12.75 -19.78 32.18
CA ARG A 108 14.20 -20.08 32.11
C ARG A 108 14.85 -19.35 30.95
N ASP A 109 16.13 -19.05 31.11
CA ASP A 109 16.96 -18.53 30.02
C ASP A 109 16.96 -19.49 28.83
N LEU A 110 16.74 -18.95 27.64
CA LEU A 110 16.85 -19.69 26.40
C LEU A 110 18.32 -19.96 26.09
N ALA A 111 18.59 -21.07 25.41
CA ALA A 111 19.91 -21.41 24.90
C ALA A 111 19.97 -21.17 23.39
N VAL A 112 21.15 -20.87 22.86
CA VAL A 112 21.43 -20.74 21.43
C VAL A 112 22.68 -21.57 21.11
N ILE A 113 22.62 -22.35 20.04
CA ILE A 113 23.78 -23.05 19.49
C ILE A 113 24.54 -22.10 18.57
N CYS A 114 25.84 -21.91 18.80
CA CYS A 114 26.67 -21.09 17.94
C CYS A 114 26.79 -21.71 16.54
N PRO A 115 26.41 -21.00 15.45
CA PRO A 115 26.46 -21.57 14.10
C PRO A 115 27.87 -21.80 13.57
N LYS A 116 28.89 -21.18 14.18
CA LYS A 116 30.30 -21.32 13.77
C LYS A 116 31.00 -22.50 14.44
N CYS A 117 30.78 -22.72 15.73
CA CYS A 117 31.51 -23.72 16.51
C CYS A 117 30.62 -24.75 17.22
N GLY A 118 29.30 -24.69 17.06
CA GLY A 118 28.34 -25.64 17.64
C GLY A 118 28.17 -25.54 19.16
N THR A 119 28.90 -24.66 19.86
CA THR A 119 28.80 -24.53 21.32
C THR A 119 27.48 -23.91 21.73
N GLY A 120 26.77 -24.56 22.65
CA GLY A 120 25.56 -24.02 23.29
C GLY A 120 25.90 -22.95 24.32
N ARG A 121 25.14 -21.86 24.34
CA ARG A 121 25.29 -20.76 25.29
C ARG A 121 23.92 -20.14 25.63
N PRO A 122 23.77 -19.36 26.71
CA PRO A 122 22.53 -18.63 26.94
C PRO A 122 22.30 -17.55 25.88
N ALA A 123 21.04 -17.35 25.51
CA ALA A 123 20.60 -16.45 24.45
C ALA A 123 20.82 -14.97 24.77
N HIS A 124 20.89 -14.60 26.06
CA HIS A 124 21.19 -13.22 26.48
C HIS A 124 22.65 -12.82 26.24
N LEU A 125 23.54 -13.76 25.90
CA LEU A 125 24.92 -13.47 25.54
C LEU A 125 25.07 -13.36 24.01
N ASP A 126 25.36 -12.15 23.54
CA ASP A 126 25.60 -11.89 22.12
C ASP A 126 26.89 -12.53 21.61
N THR A 127 27.91 -12.69 22.46
CA THR A 127 29.25 -13.13 22.04
C THR A 127 29.50 -14.59 22.41
N CYS A 128 29.99 -15.38 21.45
CA CYS A 128 30.45 -16.73 21.73
C CYS A 128 31.82 -16.70 22.41
N GLY A 129 31.91 -17.21 23.64
CA GLY A 129 33.16 -17.30 24.38
C GLY A 129 34.21 -18.24 23.76
N THR A 130 33.79 -19.20 22.93
CA THR A 130 34.71 -20.17 22.31
C THR A 130 35.36 -19.65 21.03
N CYS A 131 34.59 -19.09 20.10
CA CYS A 131 35.06 -18.73 18.77
C CYS A 131 35.00 -17.22 18.45
N GLY A 132 34.59 -16.40 19.42
CA GLY A 132 34.50 -14.94 19.29
C GLY A 132 33.38 -14.43 18.39
N LEU A 133 32.48 -15.30 17.89
CA LEU A 133 31.37 -14.87 17.04
C LEU A 133 30.38 -14.03 17.85
N VAL A 134 30.19 -12.77 17.42
CA VAL A 134 29.14 -11.89 17.93
C VAL A 134 27.88 -12.13 17.10
N LEU A 135 26.87 -12.74 17.71
CA LEU A 135 25.56 -13.01 17.12
C LEU A 135 24.55 -12.05 17.78
N ARG A 136 24.40 -10.84 17.21
CA ARG A 136 23.34 -9.92 17.60
C ARG A 136 22.06 -10.32 16.89
N ILE A 137 21.22 -11.06 17.60
CA ILE A 137 19.98 -11.56 17.04
C ILE A 137 18.90 -10.50 17.22
N ASN A 138 18.77 -9.61 16.25
CA ASN A 138 17.67 -8.65 16.23
C ASN A 138 16.36 -9.39 15.92
N PRO A 139 15.25 -9.09 16.62
CA PRO A 139 13.95 -9.64 16.28
C PRO A 139 13.57 -9.16 14.88
N ARG A 140 13.65 -10.06 13.91
CA ARG A 140 13.16 -9.77 12.57
C ARG A 140 11.66 -9.94 12.61
N ALA A 141 10.93 -8.83 12.54
CA ALA A 141 9.49 -8.88 12.35
C ALA A 141 9.19 -9.62 11.05
N VAL A 142 8.60 -10.80 11.16
CA VAL A 142 8.12 -11.55 10.00
C VAL A 142 6.80 -10.92 9.60
N ALA A 143 6.67 -10.55 8.32
CA ALA A 143 5.40 -10.07 7.82
C ALA A 143 4.35 -11.19 7.99
N PRO A 144 3.18 -10.91 8.59
CA PRO A 144 2.11 -11.89 8.64
C PRO A 144 1.75 -12.33 7.21
N PRO A 145 1.28 -13.57 7.03
CA PRO A 145 0.70 -13.98 5.75
C PRO A 145 -0.38 -12.97 5.36
N ARG A 146 -0.45 -12.64 4.06
CA ARG A 146 -1.48 -11.72 3.54
C ARG A 146 -2.84 -12.22 4.03
N ALA A 147 -3.58 -11.34 4.72
CA ALA A 147 -4.96 -11.66 5.12
C ALA A 147 -5.72 -12.16 3.89
N ALA A 148 -6.45 -13.25 4.05
CA ALA A 148 -7.30 -13.78 2.99
C ALA A 148 -8.25 -12.66 2.51
N PRO A 149 -8.54 -12.58 1.19
CA PRO A 149 -9.49 -11.61 0.69
C PRO A 149 -10.82 -11.77 1.43
N PRO A 150 -11.51 -10.67 1.79
CA PRO A 150 -12.76 -10.73 2.53
C PRO A 150 -13.77 -11.59 1.77
N PRO A 151 -14.47 -12.52 2.44
CA PRO A 151 -15.53 -13.29 1.81
C PRO A 151 -16.66 -12.34 1.42
N GLY A 152 -16.89 -12.14 0.13
CA GLY A 152 -17.99 -11.29 -0.36
C GLY A 152 -17.81 -10.63 -1.72
N GLY A 153 -16.72 -10.90 -2.44
CA GLY A 153 -16.45 -10.29 -3.76
C GLY A 153 -16.80 -11.14 -4.97
N ALA A 154 -17.68 -12.14 -4.86
CA ALA A 154 -18.20 -12.83 -6.04
C ALA A 154 -19.21 -11.89 -6.73
N ALA A 155 -18.75 -11.21 -7.77
CA ALA A 155 -19.57 -10.39 -8.65
C ALA A 155 -20.74 -11.23 -9.19
N ILE A 156 -21.94 -10.69 -9.02
CA ILE A 156 -23.15 -11.13 -9.72
C ILE A 156 -22.91 -10.79 -11.20
N ALA A 157 -22.75 -11.82 -12.02
CA ALA A 157 -22.73 -11.72 -13.48
C ALA A 157 -24.15 -11.88 -14.04
#